data_AF-A0A9W8Z8E6-F1
#
_entry.id   AF-A0A9W8Z8E6-F1
#
_cell.length_a   1.000
_cell.length_b   1.000
_cell.length_c   1.000
_cell.angle_alpha   90.00
_cell.angle_beta   90.00
_cell.angle_gamma   90.00
#
_symmetry.space_group_name_H-M   'P 1'
#
loop_
_entity.id
_entity.type
_entity.pdbx_description
1 polymer ?
#
loop_
_entity_poly.entity_id
_entity_poly.type
_entity_poly.pdbx_seq_one_letter_code
_entity_poly.pdbx_strand_id
1 'polypeptide(L)'
;MHIVCPGYRDPLDQLFRDESAAVTKRAQKSYKALDDSARDAPSDSESLNSATPRAGTSGVSEREFDTAMSFSAPGPILSQSIDVVAMTHFMSSYVPGSHFEYLPGLYSASGGDAALPATVHAASLARLAWELGQPDLMVQARRSYARALTKTNAALSNSAIATTDAVLVAVLLLSLYETIICNDAGTPENWIRHTRGALALIQLRGRKQLDTPVGRALFTQVANIICVDSLRSGARLAPDLVDLQTAALHYIDECPRFGMSSTTGELANLLADVKGGHLTPLGVVDATQRLEAKYIANISNLPASWQYEVEELEKPRADVHGMKIHHYSSNRVAQFWNSYRMTRIFLNGIRHGHARYLRPTNQTLLAQAERTAMGMAADICASVPQFTDPKHFSVASAATLLWPLSTVRGADLVGDELREYAEGRLRFLGRELRIPQAEHVASCREIDPLTDGLHMFYLS
;
A
#
# COMPACT_ATOMS: atom_id res chain seq x y z
N MET A 1 60.70 -6.49 -6.15
CA MET A 1 59.32 -6.96 -6.34
C MET A 1 58.40 -5.89 -5.78
N HIS A 2 57.80 -5.06 -6.63
CA HIS A 2 56.84 -4.04 -6.20
C HIS A 2 55.48 -4.74 -6.01
N ILE A 3 55.01 -4.84 -4.78
CA ILE A 3 53.64 -5.30 -4.49
C ILE A 3 52.75 -4.07 -4.56
N VAL A 4 51.89 -4.02 -5.58
CA VAL A 4 50.86 -2.98 -5.72
C VAL A 4 49.73 -3.30 -4.75
N CYS A 5 49.45 -2.38 -3.84
CA CYS A 5 48.35 -2.51 -2.89
C CYS A 5 47.01 -2.23 -3.62
N PRO A 6 45.99 -3.11 -3.53
CA PRO A 6 44.77 -3.01 -4.35
C PRO A 6 43.80 -1.89 -3.93
N GLY A 7 44.19 -1.00 -3.01
CA GLY A 7 43.33 0.05 -2.49
C GLY A 7 42.19 -0.49 -1.61
N TYR A 8 41.54 0.41 -0.87
CA TYR A 8 40.33 0.08 -0.12
C TYR A 8 39.16 -0.09 -1.08
N ARG A 9 38.31 -1.11 -0.85
CA ARG A 9 37.08 -1.32 -1.61
C ARG A 9 36.13 -0.12 -1.50
N ASP A 10 35.39 0.14 -2.56
CA ASP A 10 34.35 1.17 -2.62
C ASP A 10 33.28 0.91 -1.53
N PRO A 11 32.92 1.90 -0.70
CA PRO A 11 31.81 1.79 0.26
C PRO A 11 30.47 1.42 -0.38
N LEU A 12 30.24 1.73 -1.66
CA LEU A 12 29.01 1.38 -2.39
C LEU A 12 28.90 -0.13 -2.63
N ASP A 13 30.02 -0.84 -2.82
CA ASP A 13 30.07 -2.31 -2.96
C ASP A 13 29.77 -3.03 -1.63
N GLN A 14 29.80 -2.32 -0.49
CA GLN A 14 29.38 -2.86 0.81
C GLN A 14 27.88 -2.67 1.06
N LEU A 15 27.22 -1.74 0.36
CA LEU A 15 25.78 -1.50 0.48
C LEU A 15 24.94 -2.48 -0.37
N PHE A 16 25.52 -3.08 -1.41
CA PHE A 16 24.80 -3.99 -2.30
C PHE A 16 25.59 -5.29 -2.52
N ARG A 17 25.11 -6.40 -1.96
CA ARG A 17 25.56 -7.74 -2.34
C ARG A 17 24.63 -8.29 -3.41
N ASP A 18 25.16 -8.53 -4.61
CA ASP A 18 24.45 -9.23 -5.67
C ASP A 18 24.35 -10.73 -5.33
N GLU A 19 23.21 -11.14 -4.80
CA GLU A 19 22.89 -12.55 -4.53
C GLU A 19 22.18 -13.27 -5.70
N SER A 20 22.04 -12.62 -6.87
CA SER A 20 21.23 -13.13 -7.98
C SER A 20 21.63 -14.55 -8.41
N ALA A 21 22.93 -14.85 -8.41
CA ALA A 21 23.45 -16.17 -8.74
C ALA A 21 23.11 -17.24 -7.66
N ALA A 22 23.16 -16.88 -6.38
CA ALA A 22 22.84 -17.79 -5.28
C ALA A 22 21.33 -18.09 -5.23
N VAL A 23 20.50 -17.08 -5.47
CA VAL A 23 19.04 -17.19 -5.54
C VAL A 23 18.62 -18.02 -6.76
N THR A 24 19.22 -17.78 -7.93
CA THR A 24 18.94 -18.57 -9.15
C THR A 24 19.29 -20.04 -8.96
N LYS A 25 20.40 -20.34 -8.28
CA LYS A 25 20.81 -21.72 -7.98
C LYS A 25 19.89 -22.42 -6.97
N ARG A 26 19.33 -21.69 -6.00
CA ARG A 26 18.31 -22.22 -5.05
C ARG A 26 16.98 -22.46 -5.76
N ALA A 27 16.52 -21.53 -6.60
CA ALA A 27 15.29 -21.67 -7.37
C ALA A 27 15.37 -22.88 -8.33
N GLN A 28 16.46 -23.03 -9.06
CA GLN A 28 16.67 -24.19 -9.95
C GLN A 28 16.65 -25.53 -9.21
N LYS A 29 17.16 -25.60 -7.98
CA LYS A 29 17.08 -26.82 -7.16
C LYS A 29 15.64 -27.14 -6.73
N SER A 30 14.84 -26.14 -6.36
CA SER A 30 13.43 -26.34 -6.00
C SER A 30 12.58 -26.80 -7.18
N TYR A 31 12.79 -26.23 -8.38
CA TYR A 31 12.06 -26.66 -9.57
C TYR A 31 12.40 -28.10 -9.98
N LYS A 32 13.66 -28.52 -9.81
CA LYS A 32 14.09 -29.88 -10.14
C LYS A 32 13.52 -30.93 -9.17
N ALA A 33 13.41 -30.58 -7.88
CA ALA A 33 12.81 -31.46 -6.87
C ALA A 33 11.29 -31.68 -7.08
N LEU A 34 10.59 -30.69 -7.63
CA LEU A 34 9.17 -30.80 -7.95
C LEU A 34 8.91 -31.68 -9.18
N ASP A 35 9.78 -31.62 -10.19
CA ASP A 35 9.66 -32.44 -11.41
C ASP A 35 9.96 -33.93 -11.14
N ASP A 36 10.88 -34.23 -10.23
CA ASP A 36 11.18 -35.60 -9.81
C ASP A 36 10.03 -36.21 -8.98
N SER A 37 9.30 -35.40 -8.19
CA SER A 37 8.15 -35.87 -7.39
C SER A 37 6.87 -36.14 -8.20
N ALA A 38 6.76 -35.58 -9.40
CA ALA A 38 5.60 -35.76 -10.29
C ALA A 38 5.67 -37.03 -11.14
N ARG A 39 6.83 -37.73 -11.17
CA ARG A 39 7.05 -38.90 -12.01
C ARG A 39 6.78 -40.26 -11.34
N ASP A 40 6.51 -40.29 -10.03
CA ASP A 40 6.45 -41.53 -9.24
C ASP A 40 5.06 -41.87 -8.64
N ALA A 41 3.94 -41.40 -9.22
CA ALA A 41 2.60 -41.81 -8.78
C ALA A 41 1.99 -42.90 -9.71
N PRO A 42 1.62 -44.10 -9.21
CA PRO A 42 0.92 -45.11 -9.99
C PRO A 42 -0.60 -44.86 -10.03
N SER A 43 -1.19 -45.19 -11.17
CA SER A 43 -2.62 -45.11 -11.51
C SER A 43 -3.28 -46.47 -11.30
N ASP A 44 -4.27 -46.56 -10.41
CA ASP A 44 -5.21 -47.68 -10.37
C ASP A 44 -6.64 -47.21 -10.67
N SER A 45 -7.21 -47.85 -11.68
CA SER A 45 -8.57 -47.68 -12.18
C SER A 45 -9.28 -49.03 -12.11
N GLU A 46 -10.37 -49.15 -11.36
CA GLU A 46 -11.35 -50.20 -11.60
C GLU A 46 -12.79 -49.75 -11.33
N SER A 47 -13.63 -50.02 -12.32
CA SER A 47 -15.09 -49.98 -12.34
C SER A 47 -15.70 -51.30 -11.87
N LEU A 48 -16.95 -51.32 -11.35
CA LEU A 48 -18.05 -52.19 -11.85
C LEU A 48 -19.37 -52.08 -11.04
N ASN A 49 -20.44 -52.07 -11.84
CA ASN A 49 -21.89 -52.16 -11.67
C ASN A 49 -22.58 -52.95 -10.51
N SER A 50 -23.73 -52.39 -10.09
CA SER A 50 -25.10 -52.99 -9.93
C SER A 50 -25.35 -54.21 -9.04
N ALA A 51 -26.28 -54.07 -8.06
CA ALA A 51 -27.55 -54.83 -7.96
C ALA A 51 -28.35 -54.50 -6.67
N THR A 52 -29.67 -54.30 -6.81
CA THR A 52 -30.69 -54.46 -5.74
C THR A 52 -31.06 -55.94 -5.55
N PRO A 53 -31.53 -56.35 -4.37
CA PRO A 53 -32.97 -56.71 -4.26
C PRO A 53 -33.65 -56.34 -2.91
N ARG A 54 -34.97 -56.55 -2.89
CA ARG A 54 -35.98 -56.13 -1.90
C ARG A 54 -36.52 -57.34 -1.09
N ALA A 55 -37.22 -57.02 0.03
CA ALA A 55 -38.08 -57.85 0.91
C ALA A 55 -37.39 -58.42 2.17
N GLY A 56 -37.95 -58.45 3.39
CA GLY A 56 -39.24 -58.02 3.94
C GLY A 56 -39.41 -58.55 5.38
N THR A 57 -40.40 -58.03 6.14
CA THR A 57 -41.03 -58.55 7.39
C THR A 57 -40.17 -58.60 8.67
N SER A 58 -40.63 -58.45 9.93
CA SER A 58 -41.82 -57.94 10.64
C SER A 58 -41.47 -58.08 12.15
N GLY A 59 -41.88 -57.17 13.05
CA GLY A 59 -41.75 -57.39 14.51
C GLY A 59 -41.95 -56.17 15.43
N VAL A 60 -43.22 -55.84 15.69
CA VAL A 60 -43.89 -55.49 16.98
C VAL A 60 -42.98 -55.46 18.23
N SER A 61 -43.04 -54.60 19.25
CA SER A 61 -43.81 -53.41 19.72
C SER A 61 -43.20 -53.08 21.09
N GLU A 62 -43.13 -51.81 21.52
CA GLU A 62 -43.51 -51.38 22.88
C GLU A 62 -43.59 -49.85 23.00
N ARG A 63 -44.56 -49.41 23.80
CA ARG A 63 -45.10 -48.04 23.97
C ARG A 63 -44.22 -47.29 25.00
N GLU A 64 -44.14 -45.95 25.11
CA GLU A 64 -45.18 -45.01 25.51
C GLU A 64 -44.68 -43.55 25.38
N PHE A 65 -45.61 -42.67 25.02
CA PHE A 65 -45.75 -41.23 25.32
C PHE A 65 -44.50 -40.38 25.60
N ASP A 66 -44.21 -39.44 24.67
CA ASP A 66 -43.85 -38.10 25.10
C ASP A 66 -44.35 -37.01 24.14
N THR A 67 -44.96 -35.99 24.73
CA THR A 67 -45.67 -34.91 24.05
C THR A 67 -44.67 -33.85 23.61
N ALA A 68 -44.11 -33.97 22.41
CA ALA A 68 -43.26 -32.93 21.84
C ALA A 68 -44.12 -31.85 21.15
N MET A 69 -44.19 -30.67 21.77
CA MET A 69 -44.64 -29.45 21.11
C MET A 69 -43.89 -29.29 19.78
N SER A 70 -44.64 -29.21 18.69
CA SER A 70 -44.13 -28.71 17.41
C SER A 70 -43.66 -27.28 17.61
N PHE A 71 -42.37 -27.10 17.89
CA PHE A 71 -41.70 -25.83 17.63
C PHE A 71 -41.71 -25.66 16.12
N SER A 72 -42.64 -24.83 15.64
CA SER A 72 -42.54 -24.27 14.30
C SER A 72 -41.14 -23.68 14.17
N ALA A 73 -40.35 -24.23 13.23
CA ALA A 73 -39.02 -23.73 12.94
C ALA A 73 -39.08 -22.20 12.77
N PRO A 74 -38.08 -21.45 13.27
CA PRO A 74 -37.99 -20.03 12.94
C PRO A 74 -38.05 -19.91 11.42
N GLY A 75 -38.81 -18.94 10.91
CA GLY A 75 -38.92 -18.67 9.48
C GLY A 75 -37.55 -18.56 8.79
N PRO A 76 -37.51 -18.55 7.44
CA PRO A 76 -36.25 -18.63 6.71
C PRO A 76 -35.29 -17.57 7.23
N ILE A 77 -34.17 -18.03 7.81
CA ILE A 77 -33.00 -17.21 8.05
C ILE A 77 -32.72 -16.56 6.71
N LEU A 78 -32.88 -15.24 6.60
CA LEU A 78 -32.45 -14.46 5.44
C LEU A 78 -30.93 -14.53 5.39
N SER A 79 -30.38 -15.67 4.94
CA SER A 79 -28.98 -15.78 4.61
C SER A 79 -28.77 -14.93 3.37
N GLN A 80 -28.33 -13.69 3.58
CA GLN A 80 -27.89 -12.84 2.49
C GLN A 80 -26.77 -13.57 1.73
N SER A 81 -26.78 -13.49 0.40
CA SER A 81 -25.67 -14.02 -0.40
C SER A 81 -24.35 -13.42 0.09
N ILE A 82 -23.31 -14.25 0.15
CA ILE A 82 -21.95 -13.82 0.50
C ILE A 82 -21.47 -12.66 -0.39
N ASP A 83 -21.94 -12.59 -1.63
CA ASP A 83 -21.63 -11.51 -2.56
C ASP A 83 -22.18 -10.16 -2.07
N VAL A 84 -23.41 -10.16 -1.54
CA VAL A 84 -24.05 -8.94 -1.02
C VAL A 84 -23.38 -8.51 0.27
N VAL A 85 -23.03 -9.46 1.15
CA VAL A 85 -22.31 -9.20 2.39
C VAL A 85 -20.94 -8.60 2.08
N ALA A 86 -20.16 -9.22 1.20
CA ALA A 86 -18.83 -8.74 0.82
C ALA A 86 -18.88 -7.34 0.22
N MET A 87 -19.79 -7.10 -0.73
CA MET A 87 -19.96 -5.81 -1.38
C MET A 87 -20.36 -4.72 -0.37
N THR A 88 -21.37 -4.99 0.46
CA THR A 88 -21.86 -4.06 1.47
C THR A 88 -20.76 -3.72 2.45
N HIS A 89 -20.04 -4.74 2.95
CA HIS A 89 -18.92 -4.56 3.87
C HIS A 89 -17.79 -3.74 3.24
N PHE A 90 -17.42 -4.02 2.00
CA PHE A 90 -16.39 -3.28 1.29
C PHE A 90 -16.76 -1.80 1.14
N MET A 91 -17.99 -1.51 0.70
CA MET A 91 -18.49 -0.14 0.52
C MET A 91 -18.67 0.62 1.84
N SER A 92 -19.05 -0.05 2.94
CA SER A 92 -19.31 0.60 4.23
C SER A 92 -18.09 0.73 5.13
N SER A 93 -17.13 -0.20 5.02
CA SER A 93 -16.03 -0.33 5.99
C SER A 93 -14.66 -0.05 5.39
N TYR A 94 -14.42 -0.42 4.13
CA TYR A 94 -13.14 -0.23 3.47
C TYR A 94 -13.08 1.10 2.71
N VAL A 95 -14.09 1.36 1.87
CA VAL A 95 -14.12 2.54 0.99
C VAL A 95 -14.05 3.87 1.74
N PRO A 96 -14.79 4.11 2.84
CA PRO A 96 -14.71 5.37 3.57
C PRO A 96 -13.30 5.62 4.10
N GLY A 97 -12.75 6.80 3.83
CA GLY A 97 -11.38 7.17 4.23
C GLY A 97 -10.27 6.60 3.34
N SER A 98 -10.51 5.55 2.54
CA SER A 98 -9.54 5.00 1.56
C SER A 98 -9.32 5.93 0.35
N HIS A 99 -8.45 5.56 -0.58
CA HIS A 99 -8.30 6.28 -1.85
C HIS A 99 -9.49 6.11 -2.82
N PHE A 100 -10.45 5.23 -2.50
CA PHE A 100 -11.59 4.86 -3.36
C PHE A 100 -12.93 5.53 -2.98
N GLU A 101 -12.97 6.62 -2.22
CA GLU A 101 -14.25 7.21 -1.76
C GLU A 101 -15.17 7.72 -2.87
N TYR A 102 -14.65 7.98 -4.07
CA TYR A 102 -15.48 8.27 -5.25
C TYR A 102 -16.26 7.04 -5.75
N LEU A 103 -15.92 5.83 -5.30
CA LEU A 103 -16.41 4.57 -5.82
C LEU A 103 -17.92 4.40 -5.69
N PRO A 104 -18.60 4.71 -4.57
CA PRO A 104 -20.05 4.51 -4.46
C PRO A 104 -20.82 5.32 -5.51
N GLY A 105 -20.43 6.59 -5.71
CA GLY A 105 -21.04 7.45 -6.72
C GLY A 105 -20.81 6.95 -8.15
N LEU A 106 -19.59 6.54 -8.46
CA LEU A 106 -19.26 5.95 -9.78
C LEU A 106 -19.97 4.62 -10.02
N TYR A 107 -20.07 3.78 -9.00
CA TYR A 107 -20.71 2.47 -9.08
C TYR A 107 -22.22 2.61 -9.30
N SER A 108 -22.89 3.54 -8.62
CA SER A 108 -24.31 3.82 -8.87
C SER A 108 -24.58 4.38 -10.26
N ALA A 109 -23.61 5.11 -10.83
CA ALA A 109 -23.70 5.67 -12.18
C ALA A 109 -23.23 4.73 -13.29
N SER A 110 -22.68 3.55 -12.96
CA SER A 110 -22.10 2.64 -13.96
C SER A 110 -23.21 1.97 -14.77
N GLY A 111 -23.61 2.59 -15.88
CA GLY A 111 -24.53 2.01 -16.86
C GLY A 111 -23.77 1.21 -17.92
N GLY A 112 -23.81 -0.13 -17.85
CA GLY A 112 -23.37 -1.03 -18.91
C GLY A 112 -21.88 -1.41 -18.94
N ASP A 113 -21.00 -0.77 -18.15
CA ASP A 113 -19.61 -1.23 -18.01
C ASP A 113 -19.56 -2.49 -17.14
N ALA A 114 -19.10 -3.60 -17.72
CA ALA A 114 -18.97 -4.87 -17.03
C ALA A 114 -17.69 -4.96 -16.17
N ALA A 115 -16.67 -4.15 -16.44
CA ALA A 115 -15.36 -4.20 -15.79
C ALA A 115 -15.44 -3.73 -14.34
N LEU A 116 -15.95 -2.53 -14.09
CA LEU A 116 -16.04 -1.96 -12.74
C LEU A 116 -16.84 -2.86 -11.76
N PRO A 117 -18.05 -3.36 -12.09
CA PRO A 117 -18.76 -4.28 -11.21
C PRO A 117 -17.99 -5.57 -10.92
N ALA A 118 -17.25 -6.09 -11.90
CA ALA A 118 -16.48 -7.30 -11.72
C ALA A 118 -15.25 -7.09 -10.82
N THR A 119 -14.55 -5.95 -10.95
CA THR A 119 -13.39 -5.63 -10.11
C THR A 119 -13.81 -5.31 -8.68
N VAL A 120 -14.92 -4.59 -8.48
CA VAL A 120 -15.45 -4.33 -7.14
C VAL A 120 -15.85 -5.64 -6.47
N HIS A 121 -16.53 -6.54 -7.18
CA HIS A 121 -16.89 -7.86 -6.66
C HIS A 121 -15.64 -8.67 -6.25
N ALA A 122 -14.60 -8.70 -7.09
CA ALA A 122 -13.34 -9.38 -6.77
C ALA A 122 -12.63 -8.80 -5.54
N ALA A 123 -12.48 -7.47 -5.46
CA ALA A 123 -11.86 -6.79 -4.32
C ALA A 123 -12.66 -7.00 -3.02
N SER A 124 -13.99 -6.93 -3.11
CA SER A 124 -14.89 -7.14 -1.97
C SER A 124 -14.76 -8.54 -1.39
N LEU A 125 -14.78 -9.58 -2.25
CA LEU A 125 -14.60 -10.96 -1.81
C LEU A 125 -13.21 -11.21 -1.24
N ALA A 126 -12.15 -10.65 -1.85
CA ALA A 126 -10.78 -10.80 -1.36
C ALA A 126 -10.64 -10.19 0.03
N ARG A 127 -11.21 -8.99 0.22
CA ARG A 127 -11.20 -8.28 1.48
C ARG A 127 -11.91 -9.06 2.57
N LEU A 128 -13.13 -9.53 2.30
CA LEU A 128 -13.89 -10.31 3.27
C LEU A 128 -13.20 -11.66 3.59
N ALA A 129 -12.67 -12.35 2.58
CA ALA A 129 -11.94 -13.60 2.76
C ALA A 129 -10.71 -13.43 3.67
N TRP A 130 -9.97 -12.34 3.48
CA TRP A 130 -8.82 -11.98 4.29
C TRP A 130 -9.24 -11.69 5.75
N GLU A 131 -10.32 -10.95 5.95
CA GLU A 131 -10.78 -10.55 7.30
C GLU A 131 -11.28 -11.76 8.09
N LEU A 132 -12.04 -12.62 7.43
CA LEU A 132 -12.57 -13.83 8.04
C LEU A 132 -11.51 -14.94 8.14
N GLY A 133 -10.38 -14.82 7.42
CA GLY A 133 -9.38 -15.88 7.35
C GLY A 133 -9.92 -17.15 6.70
N GLN A 134 -10.78 -17.02 5.67
CA GLN A 134 -11.46 -18.14 5.01
C GLN A 134 -10.84 -18.46 3.64
N PRO A 135 -10.06 -19.55 3.51
CA PRO A 135 -9.37 -19.89 2.25
C PRO A 135 -10.32 -20.16 1.08
N ASP A 136 -11.47 -20.80 1.34
CA ASP A 136 -12.44 -21.11 0.29
C ASP A 136 -13.03 -19.84 -0.34
N LEU A 137 -13.26 -18.82 0.47
CA LEU A 137 -13.72 -17.52 -0.01
C LEU A 137 -12.62 -16.82 -0.83
N MET A 138 -11.35 -17.01 -0.46
CA MET A 138 -10.22 -16.49 -1.23
C MET A 138 -10.10 -17.18 -2.61
N VAL A 139 -10.41 -18.48 -2.70
CA VAL A 139 -10.49 -19.19 -4.00
C VAL A 139 -11.58 -18.57 -4.89
N GLN A 140 -12.74 -18.23 -4.32
CA GLN A 140 -13.81 -17.53 -5.05
C GLN A 140 -13.40 -16.12 -5.47
N ALA A 141 -12.71 -15.39 -4.59
CA ALA A 141 -12.16 -14.07 -4.91
C ALA A 141 -11.19 -14.13 -6.09
N ARG A 142 -10.32 -15.17 -6.14
CA ARG A 142 -9.37 -15.39 -7.24
C ARG A 142 -10.06 -15.67 -8.58
N ARG A 143 -11.14 -16.46 -8.58
CA ARG A 143 -11.95 -16.68 -9.79
C ARG A 143 -12.60 -15.37 -10.28
N SER A 144 -13.10 -14.58 -9.32
CA SER A 144 -13.71 -13.27 -9.62
C SER A 144 -12.68 -12.28 -10.15
N TYR A 145 -11.45 -12.28 -9.61
CA TYR A 145 -10.32 -11.50 -10.10
C TYR A 145 -9.96 -11.85 -11.55
N ALA A 146 -9.83 -13.15 -11.88
CA ALA A 146 -9.57 -13.59 -13.26
C ALA A 146 -10.67 -13.13 -14.24
N ARG A 147 -11.94 -13.21 -13.82
CA ARG A 147 -13.07 -12.69 -14.60
C ARG A 147 -13.01 -11.17 -14.78
N ALA A 148 -12.62 -10.44 -13.73
CA ALA A 148 -12.48 -9.00 -13.74
C ALA A 148 -11.34 -8.54 -14.67
N LEU A 149 -10.21 -9.26 -14.68
CA LEU A 149 -9.12 -9.05 -15.64
C LEU A 149 -9.60 -9.19 -17.09
N THR A 150 -10.31 -10.27 -17.42
CA THR A 150 -10.83 -10.48 -18.78
C THR A 150 -11.75 -9.33 -19.22
N LYS A 151 -12.65 -8.89 -18.34
CA LYS A 151 -13.57 -7.78 -18.65
C LYS A 151 -12.86 -6.44 -18.77
N THR A 152 -11.87 -6.18 -17.91
CA THR A 152 -11.05 -4.96 -17.97
C THR A 152 -10.24 -4.91 -19.26
N ASN A 153 -9.63 -6.03 -19.67
CA ASN A 153 -8.93 -6.12 -20.95
C ASN A 153 -9.86 -5.91 -22.16
N ALA A 154 -11.09 -6.43 -22.11
CA ALA A 154 -12.09 -6.19 -23.14
C ALA A 154 -12.47 -4.69 -23.23
N ALA A 155 -12.64 -4.02 -22.09
CA ALA A 155 -12.91 -2.58 -22.04
C ALA A 155 -11.73 -1.74 -22.56
N LEU A 156 -10.50 -2.10 -22.18
CA LEU A 156 -9.26 -1.45 -22.66
C LEU A 156 -9.06 -1.61 -24.18
N SER A 157 -9.57 -2.69 -24.77
CA SER A 157 -9.50 -2.92 -26.23
C SER A 157 -10.45 -2.01 -27.02
N ASN A 158 -11.40 -1.34 -26.35
CA ASN A 158 -12.31 -0.39 -26.98
C ASN A 158 -11.88 1.05 -26.68
N SER A 159 -11.35 1.73 -27.70
CA SER A 159 -10.87 3.12 -27.59
C SER A 159 -11.92 4.12 -27.06
N ALA A 160 -13.22 3.87 -27.28
CA ALA A 160 -14.28 4.73 -26.79
C ALA A 160 -14.55 4.60 -25.27
N ILE A 161 -14.15 3.47 -24.67
CA ILE A 161 -14.43 3.15 -23.26
C ILE A 161 -13.15 3.16 -22.42
N ALA A 162 -12.00 2.88 -23.01
CA ALA A 162 -10.71 2.75 -22.32
C ALA A 162 -10.33 3.97 -21.46
N THR A 163 -10.76 5.18 -21.84
CA THR A 163 -10.44 6.43 -21.13
C THR A 163 -11.48 6.84 -20.07
N THR A 164 -12.48 6.01 -19.80
CA THR A 164 -13.52 6.30 -18.81
C THR A 164 -13.00 6.19 -17.38
N ASP A 165 -13.65 6.90 -16.44
CA ASP A 165 -13.35 6.78 -15.01
C ASP A 165 -13.47 5.33 -14.52
N ALA A 166 -14.51 4.62 -14.97
CA ALA A 166 -14.81 3.25 -14.56
C ALA A 166 -13.68 2.26 -14.91
N VAL A 167 -13.07 2.38 -16.10
CA VAL A 167 -11.94 1.54 -16.51
C VAL A 167 -10.68 1.85 -15.69
N LEU A 168 -10.39 3.12 -15.42
CA LEU A 168 -9.25 3.48 -14.58
C LEU A 168 -9.42 2.95 -13.15
N VAL A 169 -10.62 3.07 -12.58
CA VAL A 169 -10.94 2.51 -11.26
C VAL A 169 -10.84 0.98 -11.25
N ALA A 170 -11.28 0.31 -12.33
CA ALA A 170 -11.12 -1.13 -12.47
C ALA A 170 -9.64 -1.54 -12.39
N VAL A 171 -8.74 -0.85 -13.09
CA VAL A 171 -7.28 -1.09 -13.01
C VAL A 171 -6.75 -0.88 -11.59
N LEU A 172 -7.16 0.20 -10.92
CA LEU A 172 -6.75 0.48 -9.53
C LEU A 172 -7.25 -0.57 -8.54
N LEU A 173 -8.49 -1.07 -8.70
CA LEU A 173 -9.04 -2.13 -7.86
C LEU A 173 -8.38 -3.49 -8.11
N LEU A 174 -7.93 -3.78 -9.33
CA LEU A 174 -7.08 -4.94 -9.61
C LEU A 174 -5.73 -4.83 -8.89
N SER A 175 -5.15 -3.63 -8.84
CA SER A 175 -3.94 -3.35 -8.05
C SER A 175 -4.18 -3.55 -6.56
N LEU A 176 -5.31 -3.06 -6.04
CA LEU A 176 -5.72 -3.27 -4.64
C LEU A 176 -5.88 -4.76 -4.31
N TYR A 177 -6.51 -5.54 -5.19
CA TYR A 177 -6.65 -6.99 -5.01
C TYR A 177 -5.27 -7.63 -4.78
N GLU A 178 -4.29 -7.32 -5.64
CA GLU A 178 -2.94 -7.84 -5.54
C GLU A 178 -2.22 -7.38 -4.25
N THR A 179 -2.49 -6.16 -3.78
CA THR A 179 -2.01 -5.69 -2.47
C THR A 179 -2.60 -6.50 -1.32
N ILE A 180 -3.90 -6.78 -1.33
CA ILE A 180 -4.59 -7.51 -0.24
C ILE A 180 -4.04 -8.94 -0.09
N ILE A 181 -3.74 -9.61 -1.20
CA ILE A 181 -3.28 -11.00 -1.19
C ILE A 181 -1.76 -11.15 -1.13
N CYS A 182 -1.01 -10.05 -1.13
CA CYS A 182 0.44 -10.06 -1.05
C CYS A 182 0.89 -10.55 0.33
N ASN A 183 1.65 -11.63 0.36
CA ASN A 183 2.19 -12.22 1.59
C ASN A 183 3.72 -12.13 1.69
N ASP A 184 4.38 -11.75 0.59
CA ASP A 184 5.85 -11.67 0.51
C ASP A 184 6.33 -10.24 0.70
N ALA A 185 7.56 -10.09 1.21
CA ALA A 185 8.21 -8.78 1.28
C ALA A 185 8.54 -8.26 -0.13
N GLY A 186 8.40 -6.94 -0.33
CA GLY A 186 8.63 -6.28 -1.61
C GLY A 186 7.36 -5.99 -2.41
N THR A 187 7.53 -5.58 -3.67
CA THR A 187 6.44 -5.18 -4.57
C THR A 187 6.16 -6.29 -5.60
N PRO A 188 4.93 -6.85 -5.67
CA PRO A 188 4.57 -7.84 -6.68
C PRO A 188 4.69 -7.27 -8.11
N GLU A 189 5.17 -8.10 -9.04
CA GLU A 189 5.29 -7.70 -10.45
C GLU A 189 3.93 -7.28 -11.05
N ASN A 190 2.84 -7.94 -10.66
CA ASN A 190 1.49 -7.58 -11.10
C ASN A 190 1.06 -6.19 -10.65
N TRP A 191 1.41 -5.79 -9.42
CA TRP A 191 1.14 -4.43 -8.94
C TRP A 191 1.88 -3.39 -9.79
N ILE A 192 3.15 -3.66 -10.13
CA ILE A 192 3.95 -2.79 -11.03
C ILE A 192 3.29 -2.69 -12.42
N ARG A 193 2.77 -3.80 -12.95
CA ARG A 193 2.07 -3.81 -14.24
C ARG A 193 0.80 -2.95 -14.22
N HIS A 194 -0.01 -3.05 -13.16
CA HIS A 194 -1.21 -2.21 -12.99
C HIS A 194 -0.85 -0.73 -12.85
N THR A 195 0.20 -0.41 -12.09
CA THR A 195 0.74 0.96 -11.96
C THR A 195 1.15 1.54 -13.32
N ARG A 196 1.86 0.78 -14.15
CA ARG A 196 2.21 1.21 -15.53
C ARG A 196 0.98 1.39 -16.42
N GLY A 197 -0.01 0.49 -16.31
CA GLY A 197 -1.27 0.61 -17.02
C GLY A 197 -2.03 1.90 -16.63
N ALA A 198 -2.09 2.20 -15.34
CA ALA A 198 -2.71 3.41 -14.82
C ALA A 198 -2.01 4.68 -15.32
N LEU A 199 -0.67 4.69 -15.39
CA LEU A 199 0.09 5.78 -16.00
C LEU A 199 -0.30 6.02 -17.47
N ALA A 200 -0.31 4.95 -18.27
CA ALA A 200 -0.68 5.05 -19.68
C ALA A 200 -2.11 5.60 -19.85
N LEU A 201 -3.04 5.19 -18.98
CA LEU A 201 -4.41 5.70 -18.98
C LEU A 201 -4.47 7.19 -18.64
N ILE A 202 -3.82 7.67 -17.57
CA ILE A 202 -3.88 9.11 -17.24
C ILE A 202 -3.21 9.96 -18.31
N GLN A 203 -2.18 9.46 -19.00
CA GLN A 203 -1.58 10.14 -20.15
C GLN A 203 -2.56 10.22 -21.32
N LEU A 204 -3.24 9.11 -21.65
CA LEU A 204 -4.23 9.06 -22.72
C LEU A 204 -5.45 9.97 -22.44
N ARG A 205 -5.89 10.04 -21.18
CA ARG A 205 -6.98 10.93 -20.75
C ARG A 205 -6.59 12.41 -20.85
N GLY A 206 -5.30 12.72 -20.69
CA GLY A 206 -4.76 14.07 -20.81
C GLY A 206 -5.39 15.07 -19.83
N ARG A 207 -5.36 16.36 -20.18
CA ARG A 207 -5.84 17.44 -19.29
C ARG A 207 -7.35 17.40 -19.02
N LYS A 208 -8.15 16.81 -19.93
CA LYS A 208 -9.61 16.74 -19.80
C LYS A 208 -10.07 16.01 -18.53
N GLN A 209 -9.27 15.10 -17.98
CA GLN A 209 -9.60 14.44 -16.72
C GLN A 209 -9.66 15.42 -15.54
N LEU A 210 -9.00 16.57 -15.63
CA LEU A 210 -8.99 17.57 -14.57
C LEU A 210 -10.26 18.42 -14.55
N ASP A 211 -11.11 18.33 -15.58
CA ASP A 211 -12.34 19.12 -15.70
C ASP A 211 -13.41 18.66 -14.70
N THR A 212 -13.36 17.41 -14.23
CA THR A 212 -14.34 16.84 -13.29
C THR A 212 -13.72 16.55 -11.92
N PRO A 213 -14.48 16.67 -10.82
CA PRO A 213 -13.99 16.32 -9.48
C PRO A 213 -13.51 14.87 -9.36
N VAL A 214 -14.20 13.93 -10.02
CA VAL A 214 -13.82 12.51 -10.01
C VAL A 214 -12.52 12.28 -10.78
N GLY A 215 -12.39 12.87 -11.97
CA GLY A 215 -11.16 12.74 -12.76
C GLY A 215 -9.95 13.37 -12.06
N ARG A 216 -10.15 14.48 -11.33
CA ARG A 216 -9.15 15.08 -10.44
C ARG A 216 -8.72 14.15 -9.30
N ALA A 217 -9.68 13.49 -8.64
CA ALA A 217 -9.40 12.54 -7.57
C ALA A 217 -8.59 11.33 -8.09
N LEU A 218 -9.00 10.77 -9.24
CA LEU A 218 -8.30 9.66 -9.89
C LEU A 218 -6.90 10.04 -10.32
N PHE A 219 -6.74 11.21 -10.96
CA PHE A 219 -5.43 11.74 -11.33
C PHE A 219 -4.52 11.85 -10.10
N THR A 220 -5.03 12.41 -9.00
CA THR A 220 -4.24 12.57 -7.75
C THR A 220 -3.76 11.23 -7.21
N GLN A 221 -4.63 10.21 -7.19
CA GLN A 221 -4.29 8.87 -6.72
C GLN A 221 -3.20 8.25 -7.60
N VAL A 222 -3.40 8.24 -8.93
CA VAL A 222 -2.43 7.65 -9.87
C VAL A 222 -1.11 8.41 -9.84
N ALA A 223 -1.14 9.75 -9.87
CA ALA A 223 0.06 10.57 -9.83
C ALA A 223 0.88 10.30 -8.56
N ASN A 224 0.23 10.11 -7.41
CA ASN A 224 0.91 9.74 -6.17
C ASN A 224 1.59 8.36 -6.27
N ILE A 225 0.87 7.35 -6.80
CA ILE A 225 1.42 6.01 -7.03
C ILE A 225 2.69 6.09 -7.91
N ILE A 226 2.63 6.83 -9.02
CA ILE A 226 3.75 6.95 -9.96
C ILE A 226 4.92 7.73 -9.37
N CYS A 227 4.66 8.76 -8.56
CA CYS A 227 5.72 9.48 -7.86
C CYS A 227 6.48 8.56 -6.90
N VAL A 228 5.76 7.74 -6.12
CA VAL A 228 6.39 6.78 -5.21
C VAL A 228 7.15 5.68 -5.97
N ASP A 229 6.58 5.14 -7.06
CA ASP A 229 7.27 4.15 -7.89
C ASP A 229 8.57 4.71 -8.50
N SER A 230 8.55 5.98 -8.92
CA SER A 230 9.70 6.69 -9.48
C SER A 230 10.77 6.97 -8.41
N LEU A 231 10.36 7.34 -7.19
CA LEU A 231 11.27 7.45 -6.04
C LEU A 231 11.97 6.12 -5.76
N ARG A 232 11.22 5.03 -5.68
CA ARG A 232 11.75 3.70 -5.39
C ARG A 232 12.72 3.21 -6.47
N SER A 233 12.38 3.41 -7.75
CA SER A 233 13.23 2.98 -8.87
C SER A 233 14.43 3.92 -9.11
N GLY A 234 14.41 5.13 -8.53
CA GLY A 234 15.34 6.20 -8.86
C GLY A 234 15.21 6.64 -10.32
N ALA A 235 14.00 6.59 -10.86
CA ALA A 235 13.68 6.98 -12.22
C ALA A 235 13.08 8.39 -12.25
N ARG A 236 13.25 9.07 -13.39
CA ARG A 236 12.61 10.36 -13.65
C ARG A 236 11.13 10.19 -13.98
N LEU A 237 10.33 11.18 -13.60
CA LEU A 237 8.96 11.26 -14.08
C LEU A 237 8.91 11.54 -15.58
N ALA A 238 7.92 10.96 -16.24
CA ALA A 238 7.63 11.27 -17.63
C ALA A 238 7.24 12.76 -17.78
N PRO A 239 7.73 13.48 -18.81
CA PRO A 239 7.40 14.89 -19.03
C PRO A 239 5.89 15.16 -19.07
N ASP A 240 5.12 14.32 -19.76
CA ASP A 240 3.67 14.44 -19.85
C ASP A 240 2.99 14.38 -18.47
N LEU A 241 3.53 13.60 -17.53
CA LEU A 241 3.02 13.55 -16.16
C LEU A 241 3.35 14.84 -15.39
N VAL A 242 4.55 15.39 -15.57
CA VAL A 242 4.95 16.68 -14.98
C VAL A 242 4.05 17.80 -15.50
N ASP A 243 3.71 17.78 -16.79
CA ASP A 243 2.78 18.74 -17.39
C ASP A 243 1.37 18.63 -16.81
N LEU A 244 0.88 17.40 -16.58
CA LEU A 244 -0.41 17.17 -15.93
C LEU A 244 -0.40 17.60 -14.47
N GLN A 245 0.68 17.33 -13.71
CA GLN A 245 0.84 17.80 -12.34
C GLN A 245 0.82 19.33 -12.27
N THR A 246 1.54 19.97 -13.19
CA THR A 246 1.55 21.45 -13.30
C THR A 246 0.16 22.00 -13.59
N ALA A 247 -0.60 21.38 -14.50
CA ALA A 247 -1.97 21.77 -14.78
C ALA A 247 -2.89 21.57 -13.56
N ALA A 248 -2.69 20.50 -12.80
CA ALA A 248 -3.49 20.20 -11.61
C ALA A 248 -3.26 21.19 -10.45
N LEU A 249 -2.13 21.90 -10.41
CA LEU A 249 -1.88 22.97 -9.42
C LEU A 249 -2.89 24.12 -9.50
N HIS A 250 -3.59 24.28 -10.63
CA HIS A 250 -4.70 25.24 -10.72
C HIS A 250 -5.82 24.96 -9.69
N TYR A 251 -5.92 23.72 -9.22
CA TYR A 251 -6.94 23.26 -8.27
C TYR A 251 -6.37 23.04 -6.86
N ILE A 252 -5.19 23.60 -6.54
CA ILE A 252 -4.52 23.39 -5.24
C ILE A 252 -5.38 23.79 -4.04
N ASP A 253 -6.20 24.84 -4.19
CA ASP A 253 -7.11 25.32 -3.16
C ASP A 253 -8.26 24.35 -2.88
N GLU A 254 -8.63 23.51 -3.87
CA GLU A 254 -9.62 22.43 -3.67
C GLU A 254 -9.00 21.25 -2.91
N CYS A 255 -7.73 20.92 -3.20
CA CYS A 255 -7.05 19.80 -2.58
C CYS A 255 -5.53 20.04 -2.45
N PRO A 256 -5.02 20.24 -1.21
CA PRO A 256 -3.58 20.38 -0.96
C PRO A 256 -2.70 19.22 -1.45
N ARG A 257 -3.29 18.05 -1.74
CA ARG A 257 -2.59 16.89 -2.31
C ARG A 257 -2.00 17.15 -3.70
N PHE A 258 -2.52 18.10 -4.47
CA PHE A 258 -1.90 18.48 -5.75
C PHE A 258 -0.50 19.07 -5.55
N GLY A 259 -0.37 20.00 -4.59
CA GLY A 259 0.92 20.57 -4.22
C GLY A 259 1.90 19.50 -3.76
N MET A 260 1.43 18.58 -2.90
CA MET A 260 2.24 17.46 -2.41
C MET A 260 2.72 16.55 -3.55
N SER A 261 1.81 16.12 -4.44
CA SER A 261 2.15 15.26 -5.58
C SER A 261 3.21 15.90 -6.47
N SER A 262 3.06 17.19 -6.79
CA SER A 262 4.04 17.94 -7.59
C SER A 262 5.42 17.95 -6.91
N THR A 263 5.49 18.26 -5.61
CA THR A 263 6.76 18.28 -4.89
C THR A 263 7.39 16.89 -4.72
N THR A 264 6.58 15.84 -4.61
CA THR A 264 7.08 14.45 -4.57
C THR A 264 7.64 14.06 -5.93
N GLY A 265 7.06 14.57 -7.02
CA GLY A 265 7.62 14.41 -8.36
C GLY A 265 8.96 15.11 -8.56
N GLU A 266 9.11 16.33 -8.02
CA GLU A 266 10.40 17.02 -7.97
C GLU A 266 11.45 16.22 -7.19
N LEU A 267 11.05 15.61 -6.06
CA LEU A 267 11.93 14.73 -5.27
C LEU A 267 12.38 13.51 -6.07
N ALA A 268 11.48 12.86 -6.81
CA ALA A 268 11.82 11.71 -7.65
C ALA A 268 12.86 12.07 -8.71
N ASN A 269 12.67 13.22 -9.37
CA ASN A 269 13.61 13.74 -10.35
C ASN A 269 14.97 14.10 -9.72
N LEU A 270 14.98 14.71 -8.53
CA LEU A 270 16.21 14.99 -7.79
C LEU A 270 16.96 13.70 -7.44
N LEU A 271 16.26 12.68 -6.96
CA LEU A 271 16.87 11.39 -6.63
C LEU A 271 17.48 10.71 -7.85
N ALA A 272 16.81 10.80 -9.01
CA ALA A 272 17.36 10.32 -10.27
C ALA A 272 18.65 11.06 -10.66
N ASP A 273 18.76 12.36 -10.40
CA ASP A 273 19.98 13.14 -10.63
C ASP A 273 21.12 12.78 -9.68
N VAL A 274 20.80 12.54 -8.40
CA VAL A 274 21.77 12.05 -7.42
C VAL A 274 22.30 10.69 -7.86
N LYS A 275 21.43 9.75 -8.23
CA LYS A 275 21.79 8.40 -8.68
C LYS A 275 22.58 8.41 -9.98
N GLY A 276 22.27 9.33 -10.90
CA GLY A 276 23.01 9.52 -12.15
C GLY A 276 24.37 10.21 -11.99
N GLY A 277 24.71 10.70 -10.79
CA GLY A 277 25.95 11.45 -10.56
C GLY A 277 25.95 12.82 -11.25
N HIS A 278 24.78 13.38 -11.58
CA HIS A 278 24.65 14.66 -12.28
C HIS A 278 24.87 15.88 -11.38
N LEU A 279 24.95 15.67 -10.06
CA LEU A 279 25.11 16.71 -9.05
C LEU A 279 26.36 16.48 -8.21
N THR A 280 27.08 17.56 -7.93
CA THR A 280 28.15 17.54 -6.91
C THR A 280 27.55 17.39 -5.52
N PRO A 281 28.31 16.94 -4.49
CA PRO A 281 27.79 16.87 -3.12
C PRO A 281 27.21 18.21 -2.62
N LEU A 282 27.81 19.34 -3.00
CA LEU A 282 27.28 20.67 -2.69
C LEU A 282 25.97 20.93 -3.43
N GLY A 283 25.91 20.58 -4.73
CA GLY A 283 24.68 20.70 -5.52
C GLY A 283 23.52 19.86 -4.96
N VAL A 284 23.79 18.68 -4.41
CA VAL A 284 22.79 17.87 -3.72
C VAL A 284 22.28 18.55 -2.45
N VAL A 285 23.18 19.10 -1.63
CA VAL A 285 22.82 19.87 -0.43
C VAL A 285 21.95 21.08 -0.79
N ASP A 286 22.33 21.84 -1.81
CA ASP A 286 21.58 23.02 -2.25
C ASP A 286 20.21 22.64 -2.84
N ALA A 287 20.14 21.55 -3.62
CA ALA A 287 18.89 21.08 -4.20
C ALA A 287 17.92 20.56 -3.14
N THR A 288 18.41 19.76 -2.19
CA THR A 288 17.59 19.26 -1.06
C THR A 288 17.06 20.41 -0.19
N GLN A 289 17.88 21.42 0.09
CA GLN A 289 17.46 22.60 0.85
C GLN A 289 16.39 23.43 0.12
N ARG A 290 16.54 23.64 -1.20
CA ARG A 290 15.52 24.33 -2.01
C ARG A 290 14.20 23.57 -2.03
N LEU A 291 14.25 22.25 -2.18
CA LEU A 291 13.05 21.42 -2.19
C LEU A 291 12.37 21.37 -0.81
N GLU A 292 13.15 21.28 0.28
CA GLU A 292 12.61 21.37 1.64
C GLU A 292 11.90 22.70 1.90
N ALA A 293 12.46 23.82 1.43
CA ALA A 293 11.83 25.13 1.55
C ALA A 293 10.46 25.19 0.84
N LYS A 294 10.33 24.55 -0.34
CA LYS A 294 9.04 24.42 -1.04
C LYS A 294 8.03 23.61 -0.23
N TYR A 295 8.46 22.47 0.33
CA TYR A 295 7.60 21.66 1.19
C TYR A 295 7.10 22.44 2.42
N ILE A 296 7.98 23.18 3.09
CA ILE A 296 7.60 24.02 4.23
C ILE A 296 6.59 25.09 3.80
N ALA A 297 6.85 25.79 2.69
CA ALA A 297 5.95 26.82 2.18
C ALA A 297 4.56 26.27 1.83
N ASN A 298 4.48 25.08 1.23
CA ASN A 298 3.21 24.43 0.92
C ASN A 298 2.39 24.14 2.19
N ILE A 299 3.05 23.69 3.25
CA ILE A 299 2.39 23.38 4.53
C ILE A 299 1.94 24.64 5.28
N SER A 300 2.72 25.73 5.21
CA SER A 300 2.36 27.00 5.85
C SER A 300 1.07 27.63 5.29
N ASN A 301 0.67 27.25 4.07
CA ASN A 301 -0.53 27.78 3.41
C ASN A 301 -1.74 26.84 3.50
N LEU A 302 -1.70 25.80 4.34
CA LEU A 302 -2.81 24.85 4.46
C LEU A 302 -4.06 25.49 5.07
N PRO A 303 -5.26 25.17 4.55
CA PRO A 303 -6.52 25.54 5.19
C PRO A 303 -6.63 24.97 6.61
N ALA A 304 -7.42 25.63 7.47
CA ALA A 304 -7.63 25.18 8.86
C ALA A 304 -8.11 23.73 8.98
N SER A 305 -8.92 23.25 8.03
CA SER A 305 -9.42 21.86 8.00
C SER A 305 -8.32 20.81 7.77
N TRP A 306 -7.13 21.24 7.33
CA TRP A 306 -5.95 20.40 7.10
C TRP A 306 -4.89 20.58 8.20
N GLN A 307 -5.12 21.46 9.17
CA GLN A 307 -4.27 21.57 10.36
C GLN A 307 -4.57 20.44 11.35
N TYR A 308 -3.70 20.30 12.35
CA TYR A 308 -3.87 19.33 13.43
C TYR A 308 -3.71 19.99 14.79
N GLU A 309 -4.33 19.39 15.79
CA GLU A 309 -4.24 19.80 17.18
C GLU A 309 -3.28 18.89 17.93
N VAL A 310 -2.63 19.41 18.96
CA VAL A 310 -1.70 18.66 19.81
C VAL A 310 -2.31 18.55 21.20
N GLU A 311 -2.55 17.34 21.64
CA GLU A 311 -2.88 17.02 23.02
C GLU A 311 -1.60 16.67 23.78
N GLU A 312 -1.36 17.34 24.90
CA GLU A 312 -0.30 16.99 25.85
C GLU A 312 -0.90 16.14 26.98
N LEU A 313 -0.39 14.93 27.13
CA LEU A 313 -0.85 13.97 28.12
C LEU A 313 -0.34 14.34 29.52
N GLU A 314 -1.23 14.27 30.52
CA GLU A 314 -0.85 14.44 31.93
C GLU A 314 0.02 13.26 32.44
N LYS A 315 -0.16 12.07 31.85
CA LYS A 315 0.52 10.84 32.27
C LYS A 315 0.93 10.01 31.04
N PRO A 316 2.05 9.27 31.12
CA PRO A 316 2.45 8.34 30.09
C PRO A 316 1.34 7.33 29.76
N ARG A 317 1.15 7.05 28.47
CA ARG A 317 0.23 6.01 27.97
C ARG A 317 1.02 4.95 27.21
N ALA A 318 0.72 3.67 27.43
CA ALA A 318 1.55 2.56 26.95
C ALA A 318 1.67 2.47 25.42
N ASP A 319 0.66 2.95 24.69
CA ASP A 319 0.59 2.97 23.22
C ASP A 319 1.08 4.29 22.61
N VAL A 320 1.55 5.26 23.41
CA VAL A 320 2.02 6.58 22.96
C VAL A 320 3.50 6.74 23.22
N HIS A 321 4.25 7.21 22.23
CA HIS A 321 5.62 7.63 22.43
C HIS A 321 5.67 9.06 23.00
N GLY A 322 6.32 9.25 24.14
CA GLY A 322 6.39 10.54 24.82
C GLY A 322 5.04 10.95 25.44
N MET A 323 4.72 12.25 25.37
CA MET A 323 3.52 12.84 25.99
C MET A 323 2.61 13.56 25.01
N LYS A 324 2.76 13.36 23.70
CA LYS A 324 2.03 14.12 22.67
C LYS A 324 1.21 13.21 21.78
N ILE A 325 -0.04 13.60 21.54
CA ILE A 325 -0.92 13.00 20.56
C ILE A 325 -1.33 14.07 19.55
N HIS A 326 -1.29 13.73 18.26
CA HIS A 326 -1.77 14.59 17.19
C HIS A 326 -3.18 14.19 16.78
N HIS A 327 -4.10 15.16 16.80
CA HIS A 327 -5.49 15.00 16.38
C HIS A 327 -5.73 15.71 15.05
N TYR A 328 -6.26 14.97 14.08
CA TYR A 328 -6.56 15.44 12.74
C TYR A 328 -8.04 15.30 12.45
N SER A 329 -8.57 16.19 11.60
CA SER A 329 -9.98 16.15 11.18
C SER A 329 -10.39 14.84 10.49
N SER A 330 -9.43 14.09 9.92
CA SER A 330 -9.63 12.75 9.38
C SER A 330 -8.32 11.98 9.26
N ASN A 331 -8.39 10.66 9.12
CA ASN A 331 -7.22 9.81 8.88
C ASN A 331 -6.48 10.16 7.58
N ARG A 332 -7.16 10.78 6.61
CA ARG A 332 -6.52 11.27 5.38
C ARG A 332 -5.67 12.50 5.59
N VAL A 333 -6.11 13.41 6.44
CA VAL A 333 -5.30 14.57 6.83
C VAL A 333 -4.09 14.08 7.61
N ALA A 334 -4.27 13.11 8.52
CA ALA A 334 -3.16 12.45 9.20
C ALA A 334 -2.18 11.77 8.21
N GLN A 335 -2.70 11.05 7.22
CA GLN A 335 -1.90 10.42 6.15
C GLN A 335 -1.09 11.47 5.37
N PHE A 336 -1.71 12.59 4.99
CA PHE A 336 -1.04 13.69 4.30
C PHE A 336 0.13 14.25 5.13
N TRP A 337 -0.09 14.51 6.43
CA TRP A 337 0.98 14.95 7.32
C TRP A 337 2.10 13.92 7.46
N ASN A 338 1.76 12.63 7.50
CA ASN A 338 2.77 11.57 7.51
C ASN A 338 3.55 11.49 6.19
N SER A 339 2.94 11.72 5.03
CA SER A 339 3.65 11.88 3.75
C SER A 339 4.66 13.03 3.79
N TYR A 340 4.26 14.18 4.32
CA TYR A 340 5.15 15.33 4.51
C TYR A 340 6.35 14.98 5.42
N ARG A 341 6.08 14.37 6.58
CA ARG A 341 7.12 13.99 7.55
C ARG A 341 8.09 12.95 6.99
N MET A 342 7.58 11.90 6.34
CA MET A 342 8.41 10.90 5.66
C MET A 342 9.35 11.55 4.63
N THR A 343 8.80 12.43 3.80
CA THR A 343 9.57 13.16 2.78
C THR A 343 10.68 13.99 3.43
N ARG A 344 10.39 14.67 4.54
CA ARG A 344 11.41 15.44 5.25
C ARG A 344 12.46 14.57 5.92
N ILE A 345 12.11 13.42 6.50
CA ILE A 345 13.10 12.45 7.00
C ILE A 345 14.05 12.05 5.87
N PHE A 346 13.50 11.70 4.71
CA PHE A 346 14.28 11.28 3.55
C PHE A 346 15.20 12.38 3.00
N LEU A 347 14.68 13.59 2.79
CA LEU A 347 15.46 14.76 2.36
C LEU A 347 16.61 15.07 3.31
N ASN A 348 16.36 14.98 4.61
CA ASN A 348 17.36 15.23 5.64
C ASN A 348 18.44 14.14 5.69
N GLY A 349 18.06 12.88 5.46
CA GLY A 349 19.00 11.77 5.28
C GLY A 349 19.95 12.00 4.10
N ILE A 350 19.42 12.33 2.92
CA ILE A 350 20.23 12.65 1.73
C ILE A 350 21.17 13.83 2.04
N ARG A 351 20.62 14.93 2.57
CA ARG A 351 21.40 16.14 2.88
C ARG A 351 22.53 15.84 3.86
N HIS A 352 22.26 15.10 4.93
CA HIS A 352 23.26 14.72 5.92
C HIS A 352 24.37 13.87 5.30
N GLY A 353 23.99 12.81 4.57
CA GLY A 353 24.93 11.92 3.90
C GLY A 353 25.91 12.67 3.00
N HIS A 354 25.42 13.60 2.17
CA HIS A 354 26.27 14.39 1.27
C HIS A 354 27.06 15.49 2.00
N ALA A 355 26.48 16.15 3.00
CA ALA A 355 27.15 17.21 3.75
C ALA A 355 28.38 16.72 4.52
N ARG A 356 28.43 15.44 4.94
CA ARG A 356 29.59 14.82 5.62
C ARG A 356 30.86 14.83 4.75
N TYR A 357 30.72 14.85 3.44
CA TYR A 357 31.83 14.82 2.48
C TYR A 357 32.30 16.22 2.05
N LEU A 358 31.56 17.28 2.41
CA LEU A 358 31.98 18.65 2.13
C LEU A 358 33.19 19.06 2.98
N ARG A 359 34.04 19.92 2.44
CA ARG A 359 35.22 20.46 3.12
C ARG A 359 35.26 21.99 3.01
N PRO A 360 35.25 22.74 4.13
CA PRO A 360 35.12 22.26 5.51
C PRO A 360 33.74 21.64 5.77
N THR A 361 33.69 20.67 6.70
CA THR A 361 32.42 20.05 7.09
C THR A 361 31.54 21.06 7.82
N ASN A 362 30.31 21.24 7.37
CA ASN A 362 29.34 22.12 8.03
C ASN A 362 28.61 21.39 9.16
N GLN A 363 29.18 21.45 10.37
CA GLN A 363 28.61 20.78 11.56
C GLN A 363 27.21 21.28 11.92
N THR A 364 26.93 22.57 11.70
CA THR A 364 25.60 23.15 11.94
C THR A 364 24.54 22.52 11.04
N LEU A 365 24.88 22.31 9.77
CA LEU A 365 23.98 21.68 8.81
C LEU A 365 23.70 20.20 9.16
N LEU A 366 24.72 19.46 9.58
CA LEU A 366 24.56 18.06 10.01
C LEU A 366 23.63 17.97 11.23
N ALA A 367 23.89 18.78 12.25
CA ALA A 367 23.06 18.82 13.46
C ALA A 367 21.62 19.28 13.17
N GLN A 368 21.43 20.20 12.22
CA GLN A 368 20.09 20.61 11.78
C GLN A 368 19.35 19.47 11.08
N ALA A 369 20.04 18.70 10.24
CA ALA A 369 19.44 17.58 9.53
C ALA A 369 18.99 16.47 10.50
N GLU A 370 19.85 16.13 11.47
CA GLU A 370 19.53 15.18 12.55
C GLU A 370 18.33 15.63 13.37
N ARG A 371 18.35 16.87 13.89
CA ARG A 371 17.22 17.41 14.68
C ARG A 371 15.91 17.39 13.90
N THR A 372 15.96 17.72 12.61
CA THR A 372 14.77 17.74 11.76
C THR A 372 14.22 16.33 11.56
N ALA A 373 15.06 15.37 11.16
CA ALA A 373 14.64 13.99 10.96
C ALA A 373 14.05 13.37 12.24
N MET A 374 14.70 13.59 13.38
CA MET A 374 14.22 13.13 14.68
C MET A 374 12.88 13.77 15.08
N GLY A 375 12.69 15.07 14.86
CA GLY A 375 11.41 15.74 15.11
C GLY A 375 10.28 15.20 14.22
N MET A 376 10.53 15.02 12.92
CA MET A 376 9.54 14.45 11.99
C MET A 376 9.17 13.00 12.36
N ALA A 377 10.14 12.21 12.82
CA ALA A 377 9.89 10.85 13.30
C ALA A 377 9.03 10.84 14.57
N ALA A 378 9.32 11.72 15.54
CA ALA A 378 8.49 11.88 16.74
C ALA A 378 7.05 12.28 16.39
N ASP A 379 6.87 13.17 15.41
CA ASP A 379 5.53 13.59 14.98
C ASP A 379 4.75 12.49 14.24
N ILE A 380 5.44 11.59 13.52
CA ILE A 380 4.83 10.36 12.97
C ILE A 380 4.34 9.48 14.12
N CYS A 381 5.19 9.24 15.13
CA CYS A 381 4.81 8.45 16.31
C CYS A 381 3.63 9.07 17.08
N ALA A 382 3.59 10.40 17.21
CA ALA A 382 2.48 11.12 17.85
C ALA A 382 1.15 11.02 17.05
N SER A 383 1.21 10.71 15.75
CA SER A 383 0.00 10.45 14.95
C SER A 383 -0.61 9.07 15.17
N VAL A 384 0.14 8.12 15.73
CA VAL A 384 -0.26 6.71 15.81
C VAL A 384 -1.60 6.49 16.52
N PRO A 385 -1.86 7.11 17.69
CA PRO A 385 -3.09 6.90 18.44
C PRO A 385 -4.36 7.05 17.61
N GLN A 386 -4.44 8.04 16.73
CA GLN A 386 -5.65 8.30 15.94
C GLN A 386 -6.02 7.12 15.03
N PHE A 387 -5.03 6.43 14.46
CA PHE A 387 -5.28 5.29 13.57
C PHE A 387 -5.61 4.01 14.31
N THR A 388 -5.35 3.98 15.62
CA THR A 388 -5.52 2.81 16.49
C THR A 388 -6.66 2.97 17.48
N ASP A 389 -7.32 4.14 17.50
CA ASP A 389 -8.50 4.38 18.33
C ASP A 389 -9.63 3.45 17.90
N PRO A 390 -10.13 2.57 18.78
CA PRO A 390 -11.24 1.66 18.46
C PRO A 390 -12.50 2.35 17.92
N LYS A 391 -12.73 3.62 18.28
CA LYS A 391 -13.91 4.37 17.81
C LYS A 391 -13.82 4.79 16.33
N HIS A 392 -12.61 4.95 15.83
CA HIS A 392 -12.33 5.46 14.48
C HIS A 392 -11.46 4.48 13.67
N PHE A 393 -11.29 3.26 14.18
CA PHE A 393 -10.47 2.24 13.56
C PHE A 393 -11.09 1.77 12.26
N SER A 394 -10.30 1.84 11.19
CA SER A 394 -10.56 1.18 9.92
C SER A 394 -9.29 0.48 9.51
N VAL A 395 -9.38 -0.77 9.06
CA VAL A 395 -8.21 -1.52 8.59
C VAL A 395 -7.52 -0.78 7.45
N ALA A 396 -8.28 -0.23 6.50
CA ALA A 396 -7.72 0.55 5.40
C ALA A 396 -6.93 1.75 5.93
N SER A 397 -7.50 2.50 6.86
CA SER A 397 -6.82 3.65 7.48
C SER A 397 -5.57 3.24 8.27
N ALA A 398 -5.68 2.21 9.11
CA ALA A 398 -4.56 1.74 9.93
C ALA A 398 -3.41 1.16 9.09
N ALA A 399 -3.70 0.54 7.94
CA ALA A 399 -2.68 0.04 7.03
C ALA A 399 -1.82 1.16 6.42
N THR A 400 -2.36 2.39 6.30
CA THR A 400 -1.58 3.57 5.86
C THR A 400 -0.51 4.01 6.88
N LEU A 401 -0.47 3.42 8.07
CA LEU A 401 0.56 3.70 9.07
C LEU A 401 1.82 2.83 8.90
N LEU A 402 1.70 1.72 8.18
CA LEU A 402 2.79 0.74 8.04
C LEU A 402 4.03 1.39 7.41
N TRP A 403 3.86 2.14 6.32
CA TRP A 403 4.99 2.76 5.64
C TRP A 403 5.64 3.93 6.42
N PRO A 404 4.88 4.85 7.05
CA PRO A 404 5.44 5.84 7.98
C PRO A 404 6.24 5.22 9.14
N LEU A 405 5.72 4.16 9.76
CA LEU A 405 6.43 3.48 10.85
C LEU A 405 7.69 2.77 10.35
N SER A 406 7.64 2.14 9.17
CA SER A 406 8.85 1.58 8.56
C SER A 406 9.89 2.66 8.24
N THR A 407 9.44 3.83 7.78
CA THR A 407 10.32 4.99 7.55
C THR A 407 11.01 5.43 8.83
N VAL A 408 10.28 5.53 9.95
CA VAL A 408 10.87 5.87 11.26
C VAL A 408 11.88 4.80 11.69
N ARG A 409 11.50 3.52 11.59
CA ARG A 409 12.35 2.37 11.95
C ARG A 409 13.66 2.35 11.16
N GLY A 410 13.61 2.58 9.85
CA GLY A 410 14.75 2.47 8.94
C GLY A 410 15.59 3.73 8.78
N ALA A 411 15.20 4.87 9.36
CA ALA A 411 15.90 6.14 9.13
C ALA A 411 17.13 6.30 10.01
N ASP A 412 18.33 6.39 9.41
CA ASP A 412 19.65 6.50 10.07
C ASP A 412 19.80 7.64 11.09
N LEU A 413 19.08 8.75 10.87
CA LEU A 413 19.17 9.95 11.71
C LEU A 413 18.20 9.95 12.90
N VAL A 414 17.43 8.89 13.10
CA VAL A 414 16.42 8.77 14.16
C VAL A 414 16.99 7.99 15.35
N GLY A 415 16.71 8.44 16.57
CA GLY A 415 17.16 7.77 17.80
C GLY A 415 16.50 6.41 18.05
N ASP A 416 17.16 5.55 18.82
CA ASP A 416 16.73 4.17 19.03
C ASP A 416 15.36 4.04 19.71
N GLU A 417 15.01 4.92 20.65
CA GLU A 417 13.69 4.90 21.33
C GLU A 417 12.52 5.03 20.34
N LEU A 418 12.62 5.96 19.38
CA LEU A 418 11.61 6.17 18.34
C LEU A 418 11.54 4.98 17.38
N ARG A 419 12.70 4.41 17.02
CA ARG A 419 12.77 3.24 16.16
C ARG A 419 12.16 2.01 16.82
N GLU A 420 12.44 1.78 18.10
CA GLU A 420 11.89 0.68 18.89
C GLU A 420 10.38 0.81 19.07
N TYR A 421 9.89 2.03 19.32
CA TYR A 421 8.46 2.28 19.33
C TYR A 421 7.82 1.97 17.97
N ALA A 422 8.42 2.46 16.87
CA ALA A 422 7.90 2.20 15.53
C ALA A 422 7.91 0.71 15.18
N GLU A 423 8.96 -0.01 15.56
CA GLU A 423 9.08 -1.46 15.44
C GLU A 423 7.98 -2.19 16.22
N GLY A 424 7.76 -1.82 17.49
CA GLY A 424 6.69 -2.38 18.30
C GLY A 424 5.31 -2.13 17.71
N ARG A 425 5.08 -0.93 17.17
CA ARG A 425 3.83 -0.55 16.50
C ARG A 425 3.61 -1.29 15.18
N LEU A 426 4.66 -1.52 14.39
CA LEU A 426 4.59 -2.34 13.18
C LEU A 426 4.21 -3.79 13.51
N ARG A 427 4.81 -4.40 14.55
CA ARG A 427 4.44 -5.76 14.97
C ARG A 427 2.99 -5.83 15.44
N PHE A 428 2.56 -4.86 16.25
CA PHE A 428 1.17 -4.79 16.68
C PHE A 428 0.22 -4.71 15.48
N LEU A 429 0.46 -3.76 14.56
CA LEU A 429 -0.40 -3.58 13.40
C LEU A 429 -0.33 -4.79 12.46
N GLY A 430 0.83 -5.40 12.26
CA GLY A 430 0.97 -6.63 11.48
C GLY A 430 0.10 -7.76 12.01
N ARG A 431 0.00 -7.92 13.33
CA ARG A 431 -0.86 -8.93 13.97
C ARG A 431 -2.34 -8.58 13.90
N GLU A 432 -2.70 -7.37 14.33
CA GLU A 432 -4.10 -6.91 14.35
C GLU A 432 -4.69 -6.86 12.94
N LEU A 433 -3.89 -6.43 11.98
CA LEU A 433 -4.27 -6.37 10.58
C LEU A 433 -3.95 -7.66 9.85
N ARG A 434 -3.40 -8.75 10.43
CA ARG A 434 -3.03 -9.95 9.65
C ARG A 434 -2.23 -9.63 8.37
N ILE A 435 -1.24 -8.74 8.48
CA ILE A 435 -0.30 -8.38 7.39
C ILE A 435 1.08 -8.92 7.80
N PRO A 436 1.44 -10.15 7.41
CA PRO A 436 2.71 -10.79 7.80
C PRO A 436 3.94 -9.99 7.37
N GLN A 437 3.83 -9.28 6.24
CA GLN A 437 4.86 -8.39 5.73
C GLN A 437 5.26 -7.31 6.74
N ALA A 438 4.31 -6.75 7.51
CA ALA A 438 4.62 -5.74 8.53
C ALA A 438 5.42 -6.33 9.69
N GLU A 439 5.13 -7.57 10.11
CA GLU A 439 5.90 -8.27 11.13
C GLU A 439 7.32 -8.62 10.64
N HIS A 440 7.43 -9.03 9.38
CA HIS A 440 8.73 -9.30 8.76
C HIS A 440 9.60 -8.04 8.70
N VAL A 441 9.05 -6.93 8.22
CA VAL A 441 9.75 -5.63 8.16
C VAL A 441 10.13 -5.13 9.54
N ALA A 442 9.27 -5.31 10.55
CA ALA A 442 9.61 -4.98 11.92
C ALA A 442 10.80 -5.79 12.44
N SER A 443 10.96 -7.03 11.99
CA SER A 443 12.00 -7.94 12.48
C SER A 443 13.34 -7.79 11.75
N CYS A 444 13.41 -7.02 10.66
CA CYS A 444 14.61 -6.89 9.83
C CYS A 444 15.02 -5.43 9.65
N ARG A 445 16.09 -5.01 10.36
CA ARG A 445 16.54 -3.62 10.33
C ARG A 445 17.08 -3.16 8.97
N GLU A 446 17.65 -4.08 8.20
CA GLU A 446 18.32 -3.80 6.92
C GLU A 446 17.37 -3.53 5.74
N ILE A 447 16.06 -3.77 5.90
CA ILE A 447 15.10 -3.53 4.81
C ILE A 447 14.89 -2.03 4.63
N ASP A 448 15.20 -1.51 3.45
CA ASP A 448 14.94 -0.13 3.05
C ASP A 448 13.42 0.12 2.97
N PRO A 449 12.88 1.11 3.71
CA PRO A 449 11.47 1.49 3.66
C PRO A 449 10.93 1.78 2.25
N LEU A 450 11.76 2.23 1.30
CA LEU A 450 11.30 2.44 -0.08
C LEU A 450 11.05 1.13 -0.83
N THR A 451 11.66 0.02 -0.40
CA THR A 451 11.63 -1.27 -1.10
C THR A 451 10.91 -2.37 -0.33
N ASP A 452 10.53 -2.11 0.93
CA ASP A 452 9.90 -3.08 1.82
C ASP A 452 8.51 -3.56 1.38
N GLY A 453 7.88 -2.84 0.44
CA GLY A 453 6.55 -3.10 -0.11
C GLY A 453 5.38 -2.53 0.70
N LEU A 454 5.62 -1.96 1.89
CA LEU A 454 4.56 -1.39 2.74
C LEU A 454 3.94 -0.13 2.13
N HIS A 455 4.63 0.54 1.20
CA HIS A 455 4.08 1.62 0.39
C HIS A 455 2.83 1.19 -0.40
N MET A 456 2.66 -0.09 -0.73
CA MET A 456 1.45 -0.55 -1.43
C MET A 456 0.20 -0.34 -0.57
N PHE A 457 0.25 -0.71 0.72
CA PHE A 457 -0.86 -0.46 1.65
C PHE A 457 -1.10 1.02 1.92
N TYR A 458 -0.07 1.85 1.73
CA TYR A 458 -0.19 3.30 1.83
C TYR A 458 -0.91 3.92 0.63
N LEU A 459 -0.73 3.32 -0.56
CA LEU A 459 -1.19 3.85 -1.84
C LEU A 459 -2.50 3.23 -2.34
N SER A 460 -2.81 2.02 -1.89
CA SER A 460 -3.99 1.24 -2.25
C SER A 460 -5.21 1.62 -1.41
#